data_AF-A0A271M3V4-F1
#
_entry.id   AF-A0A271M3V4-F1
#
_cell.length_a   1.000
_cell.length_b   1.000
_cell.length_c   1.000
_cell.angle_alpha   90.00
_cell.angle_beta   90.00
_cell.angle_gamma   90.00
#
_symmetry.space_group_name_H-M   'P 1'
#
loop_
_entity.id
_entity.type
_entity.pdbx_description
1 polymer ?
#
loop_
_entity_poly.entity_id
_entity_poly.type
_entity_poly.pdbx_seq_one_letter_code
_entity_poly.pdbx_strand_id
1 'polypeptide(L)'
;MPIANAWVFTETKFKAEEFLNNTRNIFRLVSQKAYVSKKDPEEKGVTLNLQITKDDTDYGVDKKTGFQRDNNILNTFEVTILNNKEHLDIKKGEYLRLVDYIPEKSFIIGFDLILRFKDVEKVNVKTK
;
A
#
# COMPACT_ATOMS: atom_id res chain seq x y z
N MET A 1 23.11 -22.08 -16.70
CA MET A 1 23.65 -20.78 -16.25
C MET A 1 22.62 -19.71 -16.58
N PRO A 2 22.16 -18.90 -15.62
CA PRO A 2 21.45 -17.67 -15.95
C PRO A 2 22.38 -16.72 -16.72
N ILE A 3 21.80 -15.85 -17.54
CA ILE A 3 22.52 -14.82 -18.29
C ILE A 3 23.23 -13.85 -17.34
N ALA A 4 24.40 -13.34 -17.76
CA ALA A 4 25.08 -12.26 -17.04
C ALA A 4 24.16 -11.02 -17.00
N ASN A 5 24.14 -10.30 -15.87
CA ASN A 5 23.32 -9.10 -15.65
C ASN A 5 21.80 -9.30 -15.80
N ALA A 6 21.28 -10.47 -15.41
CA ALA A 6 19.84 -10.77 -15.46
C ALA A 6 18.95 -9.70 -14.79
N TRP A 7 19.47 -8.98 -13.79
CA TRP A 7 18.78 -7.88 -13.11
C TRP A 7 18.26 -6.77 -14.04
N VAL A 8 18.92 -6.55 -15.20
CA VAL A 8 18.49 -5.58 -16.23
C VAL A 8 17.21 -6.03 -16.93
N PHE A 9 16.96 -7.35 -16.95
CA PHE A 9 15.84 -7.98 -17.65
C PHE A 9 14.75 -8.48 -16.69
N THR A 10 14.86 -8.16 -15.40
CA THR A 10 13.90 -8.55 -14.36
C THR A 10 13.15 -7.36 -13.82
N GLU A 11 11.86 -7.53 -13.57
CA GLU A 11 10.98 -6.53 -12.98
C GLU A 11 10.47 -7.04 -11.63
N THR A 12 10.60 -6.22 -10.58
CA THR A 12 10.05 -6.51 -9.25
C THR A 12 8.67 -5.87 -9.13
N LYS A 13 7.63 -6.69 -8.94
CA LYS A 13 6.23 -6.24 -8.85
C LYS A 13 5.68 -6.38 -7.45
N PHE A 14 4.86 -5.41 -7.05
CA PHE A 14 4.09 -5.51 -5.81
C PHE A 14 2.87 -6.39 -6.06
N LYS A 15 2.69 -7.42 -5.22
CA LYS A 15 1.54 -8.32 -5.31
C LYS A 15 0.31 -7.70 -4.65
N ALA A 16 -0.25 -6.67 -5.28
CA ALA A 16 -1.33 -5.87 -4.70
C ALA A 16 -2.55 -6.71 -4.31
N GLU A 17 -3.02 -7.62 -5.18
CA GLU A 17 -4.19 -8.45 -4.89
C GLU A 17 -3.98 -9.35 -3.66
N GLU A 18 -2.82 -10.01 -3.57
CA GLU A 18 -2.44 -10.85 -2.42
C GLU A 18 -2.38 -10.01 -1.14
N PHE A 19 -1.72 -8.84 -1.21
CA PHE A 19 -1.62 -7.92 -0.09
C PHE A 19 -3.00 -7.42 0.38
N LEU A 20 -3.85 -6.95 -0.54
CA LEU A 20 -5.18 -6.45 -0.21
C LEU A 20 -6.07 -7.56 0.35
N ASN A 21 -5.99 -8.77 -0.17
CA ASN A 21 -6.75 -9.91 0.34
C ASN A 21 -6.32 -10.26 1.77
N ASN A 22 -5.02 -10.43 2.00
CA ASN A 22 -4.51 -10.85 3.30
C ASN A 22 -4.65 -9.77 4.38
N THR A 23 -4.61 -8.49 3.99
CA THR A 23 -4.90 -7.37 4.90
C THR A 23 -6.39 -7.04 5.01
N ARG A 24 -7.24 -7.81 4.31
CA ARG A 24 -8.69 -7.61 4.17
C ARG A 24 -9.10 -6.26 3.58
N ASN A 25 -8.16 -5.53 3.00
CA ASN A 25 -8.34 -4.21 2.41
C ASN A 25 -9.08 -3.23 3.34
N ILE A 26 -8.80 -3.31 4.66
CA ILE A 26 -9.36 -2.40 5.66
C ILE A 26 -8.18 -1.77 6.40
N PHE A 27 -7.96 -0.49 6.12
CA PHE A 27 -6.86 0.26 6.68
C PHE A 27 -7.37 1.45 7.48
N ARG A 28 -6.62 1.83 8.51
CA ARG A 28 -6.92 3.01 9.32
C ARG A 28 -6.13 4.21 8.80
N LEU A 29 -6.81 5.31 8.55
CA LEU A 29 -6.16 6.54 8.10
C LEU A 29 -5.34 7.16 9.23
N VAL A 30 -4.03 7.36 9.01
CA VAL A 30 -3.13 8.00 9.97
C VAL A 30 -2.92 9.48 9.62
N SER A 31 -2.72 9.79 8.35
CA SER A 31 -2.62 11.15 7.83
C SER A 31 -2.88 11.18 6.33
N GLN A 32 -3.18 12.37 5.80
CA GLN A 32 -3.29 12.62 4.37
C GLN A 32 -2.60 13.93 4.00
N LYS A 33 -1.99 13.99 2.82
CA LYS A 33 -1.35 15.18 2.24
C LYS A 33 -1.69 15.29 0.76
N ALA A 34 -1.95 16.50 0.26
CA ALA A 34 -2.15 16.72 -1.17
C ALA A 34 -0.90 16.25 -1.94
N TYR A 35 -1.13 15.67 -3.11
CA TYR A 35 -0.09 15.17 -4.00
C TYR A 35 -0.26 15.76 -5.39
N VAL A 36 0.85 16.24 -5.95
CA VAL A 36 0.97 16.60 -7.37
C VAL A 36 2.28 15.99 -7.87
N SER A 37 2.21 15.27 -8.98
CA SER A 37 3.41 14.69 -9.59
C SER A 37 4.33 15.79 -10.11
N LYS A 38 5.64 15.61 -9.88
CA LYS A 38 6.67 16.52 -10.38
C LYS A 38 6.91 16.37 -11.88
N LYS A 39 6.52 15.22 -12.46
CA LYS A 39 6.74 14.90 -13.88
C LYS A 39 5.52 15.27 -14.73
N ASP A 40 4.33 15.13 -14.16
CA ASP A 40 3.06 15.42 -14.83
C ASP A 40 2.10 16.14 -13.85
N PRO A 41 1.94 17.47 -13.98
CA PRO A 41 1.06 18.24 -13.08
C PRO A 41 -0.41 17.81 -13.09
N GLU A 42 -0.87 17.11 -14.15
CA GLU A 42 -2.24 16.58 -14.23
C GLU A 42 -2.43 15.34 -13.36
N GLU A 43 -1.34 14.64 -13.01
CA GLU A 43 -1.36 13.57 -12.02
C GLU A 43 -1.37 14.13 -10.60
N LYS A 44 -2.55 14.58 -10.17
CA LYS A 44 -2.80 15.05 -8.80
C LYS A 44 -3.77 14.16 -8.04
N GLY A 45 -3.70 14.28 -6.73
CA GLY A 45 -4.40 13.38 -5.82
C GLY A 45 -4.02 13.60 -4.37
N VAL A 46 -4.11 12.52 -3.58
CA VAL A 46 -3.83 12.56 -2.14
C VAL A 46 -2.92 11.41 -1.76
N THR A 47 -1.81 11.70 -1.08
CA THR A 47 -1.01 10.66 -0.42
C THR A 47 -1.59 10.39 0.96
N LEU A 48 -1.87 9.12 1.23
CA LEU A 48 -2.38 8.63 2.49
C LEU A 48 -1.29 7.85 3.21
N ASN A 49 -1.13 8.11 4.50
CA ASN A 49 -0.42 7.21 5.40
C ASN A 49 -1.47 6.34 6.10
N LEU A 50 -1.36 5.02 5.94
CA LEU A 50 -2.35 4.05 6.35
C LEU A 50 -1.74 3.06 7.33
N GLN A 51 -2.48 2.69 8.36
CA GLN A 51 -2.11 1.62 9.28
C GLN A 51 -2.82 0.31 8.91
N ILE A 52 -2.08 -0.78 8.93
CA ILE A 52 -2.59 -2.14 8.73
C ILE A 52 -3.31 -2.59 10.01
N THR A 53 -4.57 -3.01 9.83
CA THR A 53 -5.47 -3.36 10.95
C THR A 53 -5.70 -4.86 11.08
N LYS A 54 -5.48 -5.58 9.98
CA LYS A 54 -5.55 -7.04 9.84
C LYS A 54 -4.43 -7.47 8.92
N ASP A 55 -3.85 -8.62 9.20
CA ASP A 55 -2.88 -9.27 8.34
C ASP A 55 -2.94 -10.77 8.61
N ASP A 56 -3.54 -11.50 7.68
CA ASP A 56 -3.70 -12.95 7.74
C ASP A 56 -2.54 -13.68 7.03
N THR A 57 -1.47 -12.97 6.65
CA THR A 57 -0.32 -13.57 5.95
C THR A 57 0.53 -14.42 6.89
N ASP A 58 0.86 -15.65 6.46
CA ASP A 58 1.85 -16.48 7.13
C ASP A 58 3.26 -16.12 6.64
N TYR A 59 4.01 -15.38 7.46
CA TYR A 59 5.41 -15.03 7.20
C TYR A 59 6.38 -16.16 7.58
N GLY A 60 5.89 -17.25 8.17
CA GLY A 60 6.67 -18.39 8.60
C GLY A 60 7.54 -18.11 9.83
N VAL A 61 8.52 -18.98 10.02
CA VAL A 61 9.41 -18.98 11.19
C VAL A 61 10.79 -18.44 10.81
N ASP A 62 11.36 -17.58 11.64
CA ASP A 62 12.75 -17.15 11.48
C ASP A 62 13.70 -18.32 11.76
N LYS A 63 14.48 -18.72 10.75
CA LYS A 63 15.37 -19.88 10.84
C LYS A 63 16.52 -19.72 11.85
N LYS A 64 16.86 -18.50 12.27
CA LYS A 64 17.93 -18.25 13.24
C LYS A 64 17.42 -18.30 14.66
N THR A 65 16.24 -17.73 14.91
CA THR A 65 15.69 -17.62 16.27
C THR A 65 14.69 -18.72 16.62
N GLY A 66 14.09 -19.37 15.61
CA GLY A 66 13.02 -20.35 15.80
C GLY A 66 11.66 -19.74 16.15
N PHE A 67 11.55 -18.42 16.21
CA PHE A 67 10.28 -17.72 16.49
C PHE A 67 9.47 -17.44 15.22
N GLN A 68 8.15 -17.37 15.36
CA GLN A 68 7.27 -16.88 14.31
C GLN A 68 7.67 -15.43 13.95
N ARG A 69 7.66 -15.11 12.65
CA ARG A 69 7.88 -13.74 12.19
C ARG A 69 6.68 -12.87 12.58
N ASP A 70 6.96 -11.64 12.98
CA ASP A 70 5.94 -10.64 13.25
C ASP A 70 5.11 -10.38 11.98
N ASN A 71 3.81 -10.17 12.17
CA ASN A 71 2.93 -9.70 11.11
C ASN A 71 3.03 -8.18 10.94
N ASN A 72 2.32 -7.63 9.96
CA ASN A 72 2.35 -6.19 9.71
C ASN A 72 1.26 -5.40 10.44
N ILE A 73 0.53 -5.99 11.40
CA ILE A 73 -0.50 -5.25 12.15
C ILE A 73 0.18 -4.09 12.92
N LEU A 74 -0.47 -2.93 12.95
CA LEU A 74 0.03 -1.65 13.48
C LEU A 74 1.11 -0.96 12.64
N ASN A 75 1.74 -1.64 11.69
CA ASN A 75 2.68 -1.02 10.76
C ASN A 75 1.94 -0.04 9.84
N THR A 76 2.67 0.97 9.39
CA THR A 76 2.15 2.02 8.50
C THR A 76 2.82 1.99 7.14
N PHE A 77 2.07 2.33 6.09
CA PHE A 77 2.56 2.43 4.72
C PHE A 77 1.93 3.64 4.01
N GLU A 78 2.65 4.20 3.04
CA GLU A 78 2.14 5.28 2.20
C GLU A 78 1.58 4.73 0.89
N VAL A 79 0.44 5.28 0.47
CA VAL A 79 -0.13 5.10 -0.86
C VAL A 79 -0.53 6.45 -1.41
N THR A 80 -0.68 6.56 -2.73
CA THR A 80 -1.26 7.75 -3.34
C THR A 80 -2.46 7.41 -4.17
N ILE A 81 -3.51 8.18 -3.97
CA ILE A 81 -4.78 8.07 -4.65
C ILE A 81 -4.78 9.11 -5.76
N LEU A 82 -4.79 8.67 -7.02
CA LEU A 82 -4.77 9.54 -8.21
C LEU A 82 -6.20 9.80 -8.69
N ASN A 83 -6.97 10.55 -7.91
CA ASN A 83 -8.38 10.85 -8.17
C ASN A 83 -8.67 12.35 -8.40
N ASN A 84 -7.64 13.14 -8.70
CA ASN A 84 -7.76 14.57 -8.98
C ASN A 84 -8.24 15.44 -7.80
N LYS A 85 -8.27 14.88 -6.57
CA LYS A 85 -8.67 15.59 -5.34
C LYS A 85 -7.44 16.01 -4.54
N GLU A 86 -7.52 17.12 -3.81
CA GLU A 86 -6.46 17.56 -2.89
C GLU A 86 -6.69 17.06 -1.45
N HIS A 87 -7.92 16.64 -1.15
CA HIS A 87 -8.33 16.12 0.14
C HIS A 87 -9.45 15.09 0.00
N LEU A 88 -9.47 14.10 0.89
CA LEU A 88 -10.54 13.11 0.99
C LEU A 88 -11.37 13.38 2.25
N ASP A 89 -12.69 13.24 2.17
CA ASP A 89 -13.60 13.36 3.32
C ASP A 89 -13.57 12.11 4.22
N ILE A 90 -12.36 11.79 4.72
CA ILE A 90 -12.06 10.70 5.64
C ILE A 90 -11.12 11.27 6.70
N LYS A 91 -11.52 11.15 7.96
CA LYS A 91 -10.79 11.72 9.10
C LYS A 91 -9.73 10.76 9.62
N LYS A 92 -8.69 11.32 10.23
CA LYS A 92 -7.68 10.52 10.94
C LYS A 92 -8.36 9.60 11.94
N GLY A 93 -7.97 8.33 11.91
CA GLY A 93 -8.50 7.28 12.75
C GLY A 93 -9.70 6.54 12.18
N GLU A 94 -10.32 7.04 11.10
CA GLU A 94 -11.38 6.33 10.36
C GLU A 94 -10.79 5.25 9.44
N TYR A 95 -11.65 4.34 8.99
CA TYR A 95 -11.25 3.21 8.16
C TYR A 95 -11.63 3.41 6.70
N LEU A 96 -10.81 2.88 5.82
CA LEU A 96 -11.02 2.92 4.38
C LEU A 96 -10.51 1.64 3.70
N ARG A 97 -10.97 1.45 2.46
CA ARG A 97 -10.48 0.44 1.52
C ARG A 97 -9.90 1.11 0.28
N LEU A 98 -8.85 0.50 -0.28
CA LEU A 98 -8.20 0.94 -1.51
C LEU A 98 -8.93 0.36 -2.72
N VAL A 99 -9.10 1.16 -3.78
CA VAL A 99 -9.82 0.78 -5.00
C VAL A 99 -8.93 0.94 -6.22
N ASP A 100 -8.95 -0.07 -7.09
CA ASP A 100 -8.24 -0.13 -8.38
C ASP A 100 -6.76 0.23 -8.28
N TYR A 101 -5.94 -0.76 -7.92
CA TYR A 101 -4.49 -0.64 -7.99
C TYR A 101 -4.02 -0.28 -9.40
N ILE A 102 -3.06 0.64 -9.51
CA ILE A 102 -2.49 1.11 -10.79
C ILE A 102 -1.07 0.55 -10.91
N PRO A 103 -0.87 -0.65 -11.49
CA PRO A 103 0.44 -1.28 -11.56
C PRO A 103 1.43 -0.48 -12.40
N GLU A 104 0.99 0.20 -13.46
CA GLU A 104 1.86 0.95 -14.38
C GLU A 104 2.47 2.22 -13.75
N LYS A 105 1.86 2.71 -12.66
CA LYS A 105 2.31 3.89 -11.91
C LYS A 105 2.86 3.54 -10.53
N SER A 106 2.96 2.25 -10.23
CA SER A 106 3.45 1.74 -8.95
C SER A 106 4.81 1.09 -9.12
N PHE A 107 5.72 1.34 -8.18
CA PHE A 107 7.12 0.96 -8.31
C PHE A 107 7.66 0.41 -7.00
N ILE A 108 8.57 -0.55 -7.13
CA ILE A 108 9.42 -1.03 -6.03
C ILE A 108 10.84 -0.60 -6.34
N ILE A 109 11.40 0.28 -5.51
CA ILE A 109 12.76 0.78 -5.67
C ILE A 109 13.54 0.42 -4.41
N GLY A 110 14.34 -0.64 -4.48
CA GLY A 110 14.98 -1.19 -3.28
C GLY A 110 13.92 -1.69 -2.29
N PHE A 111 13.82 -1.03 -1.14
CA PHE A 111 12.82 -1.31 -0.11
C PHE A 111 11.65 -0.31 -0.11
N ASP A 112 11.73 0.74 -0.95
CA ASP A 112 10.69 1.76 -1.03
C ASP A 112 9.55 1.30 -1.93
N LEU A 113 8.33 1.39 -1.40
CA LEU A 113 7.09 1.08 -2.11
C LEU A 113 6.40 2.36 -2.53
N ILE A 114 6.30 2.59 -3.83
CA ILE A 114 5.49 3.67 -4.40
C ILE A 114 4.22 3.01 -4.94
N LEU A 115 3.12 3.08 -4.18
CA LEU A 115 1.87 2.41 -4.53
C LEU A 115 0.80 3.43 -4.92
N ARG A 116 0.17 3.22 -6.07
CA ARG A 116 -0.87 4.11 -6.61
C ARG A 116 -2.19 3.38 -6.79
N PHE A 117 -3.27 4.06 -6.46
CA PHE A 117 -4.64 3.57 -6.55
C PHE A 117 -5.53 4.63 -7.20
N LYS A 118 -6.62 4.23 -7.85
CA LYS A 118 -7.53 5.19 -8.48
C LYS A 118 -8.43 5.88 -7.48
N ASP A 119 -8.92 5.18 -6.45
CA ASP A 119 -9.77 5.80 -5.43
C ASP A 119 -9.69 5.06 -4.09
N VAL A 120 -10.46 5.55 -3.12
CA VAL A 120 -10.71 4.89 -1.85
C VAL A 120 -12.18 4.96 -1.49
N GLU A 121 -12.60 4.05 -0.63
CA GLU A 121 -13.93 4.11 -0.04
C GLU A 121 -13.87 4.02 1.48
N LYS A 122 -14.70 4.81 2.15
CA LYS A 122 -14.83 4.80 3.60
C LYS A 122 -15.52 3.51 4.06
N VAL A 123 -14.98 2.87 5.09
CA VAL A 123 -15.52 1.65 5.67
C VAL A 123 -16.09 1.95 7.05
N ASN A 124 -17.38 1.64 7.25
CA ASN A 124 -18.01 1.68 8.56
C ASN A 124 -17.76 0.37 9.30
N VAL A 125 -16.65 0.30 10.04
CA VAL A 125 -16.37 -0.83 10.93
C VAL A 125 -17.24 -0.65 12.18
N LYS A 126 -18.33 -1.41 12.29
CA LYS A 126 -19.08 -1.51 13.55
C LYS A 126 -18.19 -2.25 14.55
N THR A 127 -17.61 -1.54 15.51
CA THR A 127 -17.05 -2.15 16.72
C THR A 127 -18.20 -2.83 17.45
N LYS A 128 -18.27 -4.17 17.34
CA LYS A 128 -19.10 -4.99 18.24
C LYS A 128 -18.40 -5.14 19.58
#